data_AF-A0A7X2ZUP5-F1
#
_entry.id   AF-A0A7X2ZUP5-F1
#
_cell.length_a   1.000
_cell.length_b   1.000
_cell.length_c   1.000
_cell.angle_alpha   90.00
_cell.angle_beta   90.00
_cell.angle_gamma   90.00
#
_symmetry.space_group_name_H-M   'P 1'
#
loop_
_entity.id
_entity.type
_entity.pdbx_description
1 polymer ?
#
loop_
_entity_poly.entity_id
_entity_poly.type
_entity_poly.pdbx_seq_one_letter_code
_entity_poly.pdbx_strand_id
1 'polypeptide(L)'
;MLKKGNKLYSILTGSCPKCHEESMYKDENPYHLSKIFDMHERCSTCSTKYKIEPSFFYGAMYVSYGVGIAFAVAAFIISFLFIGANLVNTFIAIVITMIIFMPLIIRLSRNIWINFFIGYDRNAVKKHHKRVSENISA
;
A
#
# COMPACT_ATOMS: atom_id res chain seq x y z
N MET A 1 -3.89 16.64 -6.46
CA MET A 1 -2.48 16.19 -6.64
C MET A 1 -1.87 15.96 -5.27
N LEU A 2 -1.71 14.70 -4.85
CA LEU A 2 -1.10 14.36 -3.56
C LEU A 2 0.38 14.74 -3.61
N LYS A 3 0.81 15.75 -2.86
CA LYS A 3 2.20 16.22 -2.86
C LYS A 3 3.12 15.18 -2.21
N LYS A 4 4.29 15.00 -2.82
CA LYS A 4 5.40 14.19 -2.27
C LYS A 4 5.73 14.68 -0.86
N GLY A 5 5.78 13.77 0.11
CA GLY A 5 6.04 14.05 1.53
C GLY A 5 4.87 13.76 2.48
N ASN A 6 3.65 13.57 1.98
CA ASN A 6 2.51 13.12 2.80
C ASN A 6 2.43 11.59 2.84
N LYS A 7 2.18 11.00 4.03
CA LYS A 7 1.99 9.55 4.18
C LYS A 7 0.92 8.98 3.24
N LEU A 8 -0.15 9.72 2.98
CA LEU A 8 -1.22 9.31 2.06
C LEU A 8 -0.72 9.05 0.63
N TYR A 9 0.33 9.75 0.20
CA TYR A 9 0.93 9.53 -1.12
C TYR A 9 1.49 8.10 -1.22
N SER A 10 2.40 7.71 -0.33
CA SER A 10 3.03 6.39 -0.36
C SER A 10 2.02 5.27 -0.08
N ILE A 11 0.99 5.54 0.72
CA ILE A 11 -0.11 4.61 0.96
C ILE A 11 -0.85 4.27 -0.34
N LEU A 12 -1.21 5.28 -1.13
CA LEU A 12 -2.01 5.11 -2.34
C LEU A 12 -1.20 4.65 -3.55
N THR A 13 0.05 5.09 -3.67
CA THR A 13 0.92 4.73 -4.81
C THR A 13 1.72 3.45 -4.60
N GLY A 14 1.86 2.98 -3.35
CA GLY A 14 2.77 1.87 -3.03
C GLY A 14 4.25 2.25 -3.13
N SER A 15 4.56 3.55 -3.08
CA SER A 15 5.93 4.04 -3.07
C SER A 15 6.62 3.78 -1.72
N CYS A 16 7.95 3.78 -1.71
CA CYS A 16 8.76 3.65 -0.50
C CYS A 16 8.27 4.63 0.58
N PRO A 17 7.84 4.17 1.78
CA PRO A 17 7.27 5.05 2.81
C PRO A 17 8.27 6.02 3.42
N LYS A 18 9.58 5.77 3.23
CA LYS A 18 10.64 6.61 3.77
C LYS A 18 11.05 7.75 2.85
N CYS A 19 11.25 7.47 1.56
CA CYS A 19 11.77 8.46 0.61
C CYS A 19 10.79 8.84 -0.52
N HIS A 20 9.77 8.02 -0.79
CA HIS A 20 8.79 8.20 -1.86
C HIS A 20 9.39 8.26 -3.29
N GLU A 21 10.62 7.78 -3.50
CA GLU A 21 11.32 7.87 -4.81
C GLU A 21 11.12 6.64 -5.70
N GLU A 22 10.67 5.51 -5.16
CA GLU A 22 10.48 4.28 -5.92
C GLU A 22 9.23 3.51 -5.49
N SER A 23 8.79 2.55 -6.29
CA SER A 23 7.79 1.55 -5.92
C SER A 23 8.39 0.46 -5.05
N MET A 24 7.69 0.06 -3.99
CA MET A 24 8.08 -1.09 -3.17
C MET A 24 7.87 -2.43 -3.90
N TYR A 25 6.97 -2.45 -4.89
CA TYR A 25 6.55 -3.66 -5.60
C TYR A 25 7.39 -3.86 -6.87
N LYS A 26 7.67 -5.12 -7.19
CA LYS A 26 8.37 -5.47 -8.45
C LYS A 26 7.46 -5.37 -9.67
N ASP A 27 6.16 -5.57 -9.47
CA ASP A 27 5.14 -5.41 -10.48
C ASP A 27 4.22 -4.26 -10.08
N GLU A 28 4.04 -3.27 -10.95
CA GLU A 28 3.17 -2.13 -10.68
C GLU A 28 1.69 -2.50 -10.74
N ASN A 29 1.31 -3.52 -11.50
CA ASN A 29 -0.09 -3.91 -11.65
C ASN A 29 -0.56 -4.81 -10.49
N PRO A 30 -1.50 -4.38 -9.63
CA PRO A 30 -2.02 -5.22 -8.54
C PRO A 30 -2.83 -6.42 -9.03
N TYR A 31 -3.38 -6.38 -10.25
CA TYR A 31 -4.22 -7.45 -10.79
C TYR A 31 -3.43 -8.65 -11.34
N HIS A 32 -2.10 -8.56 -11.41
CA HIS A 32 -1.25 -9.73 -11.64
C HIS A 32 -1.12 -10.55 -10.35
N LEU A 33 -2.14 -11.37 -10.07
CA LEU A 33 -2.31 -12.10 -8.81
C LEU A 33 -1.10 -12.94 -8.39
N SER A 34 -0.36 -13.52 -9.35
CA SER A 34 0.85 -14.30 -9.06
C SER A 34 2.01 -13.45 -8.50
N LYS A 35 2.04 -12.15 -8.79
CA LYS A 35 3.09 -11.20 -8.40
C LYS A 35 2.60 -10.15 -7.40
N ILE A 36 1.37 -10.26 -6.90
CA ILE A 36 0.76 -9.24 -6.03
C ILE A 36 1.58 -8.98 -4.76
N PHE A 37 2.25 -10.01 -4.25
CA PHE A 37 3.09 -9.96 -3.04
C PHE A 37 4.57 -9.74 -3.33
N ASP A 38 4.97 -9.67 -4.61
CA ASP A 38 6.35 -9.51 -5.01
C ASP A 38 6.82 -8.08 -4.76
N MET A 39 7.77 -7.97 -3.84
CA MET A 39 8.32 -6.71 -3.37
C MET A 39 9.85 -6.76 -3.42
N HIS A 40 10.46 -5.60 -3.60
CA HIS A 40 11.88 -5.43 -3.37
C HIS A 40 12.20 -5.74 -1.90
N GLU A 41 13.42 -6.17 -1.60
CA GLU A 41 13.83 -6.36 -0.20
C GLU A 41 14.21 -5.05 0.47
N ARG A 42 14.90 -4.20 -0.30
CA ARG A 42 15.35 -2.87 0.09
C ARG A 42 15.06 -1.87 -1.00
N CYS A 43 14.93 -0.63 -0.58
CA CYS A 43 14.84 0.50 -1.49
C CYS A 43 16.15 0.71 -2.25
N SER A 44 16.11 0.77 -3.58
CA SER A 44 17.26 1.10 -4.43
C SER A 44 17.79 2.52 -4.18
N THR A 45 16.93 3.48 -3.81
CA THR A 45 17.32 4.88 -3.62
C THR A 45 17.83 5.20 -2.20
N CYS A 46 17.17 4.71 -1.16
CA CYS A 46 17.53 5.01 0.24
C CYS A 46 17.93 3.80 1.07
N SER A 47 18.00 2.60 0.47
CA SER A 47 18.37 1.33 1.11
C SER A 47 17.52 0.93 2.32
N THR A 48 16.32 1.50 2.46
CA THR A 48 15.37 1.12 3.51
C THR A 48 14.89 -0.31 3.27
N LYS A 49 15.08 -1.19 4.25
CA LYS A 49 14.57 -2.57 4.22
C LYS A 49 13.05 -2.54 4.45
N TYR A 50 12.28 -3.11 3.53
CA TYR A 50 10.82 -3.08 3.62
C TYR A 50 10.28 -4.13 4.60
N LYS A 51 10.87 -5.32 4.61
CA LYS A 51 10.57 -6.38 5.58
C LYS A 51 11.49 -6.22 6.79
N ILE A 52 11.00 -5.55 7.83
CA ILE A 52 11.76 -5.35 9.08
C ILE A 52 12.04 -6.72 9.72
N GLU A 53 11.00 -7.55 9.81
CA GLU A 53 11.01 -8.90 10.41
C GLU A 53 10.46 -9.95 9.43
N PRO A 54 10.82 -11.24 9.60
CA PRO A 54 10.09 -12.32 8.93
C PRO A 54 8.60 -12.21 9.30
N SER A 55 7.71 -12.46 8.34
CA SER A 55 6.26 -12.35 8.56
C SER A 55 5.74 -10.95 8.93
N PHE A 56 6.54 -9.88 8.75
CA PHE A 56 6.13 -8.49 9.06
C PHE A 56 4.76 -8.08 8.49
N PHE A 57 4.40 -8.55 7.28
CA PHE A 57 3.14 -8.21 6.62
C PHE A 57 1.93 -9.04 7.06
N TYR A 58 2.05 -9.96 8.01
CA TYR A 58 0.88 -10.63 8.59
C TYR A 58 -0.06 -9.62 9.26
N GLY A 59 0.48 -8.57 9.90
CA GLY A 59 -0.32 -7.51 10.48
C GLY A 59 -1.17 -6.75 9.45
N ALA A 60 -0.71 -6.67 8.20
CA ALA A 60 -1.47 -6.06 7.12
C ALA A 60 -2.77 -6.83 6.80
N MET A 61 -2.88 -8.11 7.19
CA MET A 61 -4.12 -8.87 7.03
C MET A 61 -5.25 -8.32 7.92
N TYR A 62 -4.93 -7.86 9.14
CA TYR A 62 -5.92 -7.19 10.00
C TYR A 62 -6.33 -5.84 9.43
N VAL A 63 -5.40 -5.11 8.82
CA VAL A 63 -5.71 -3.85 8.13
C VAL A 63 -6.66 -4.09 6.94
N SER A 64 -6.47 -5.19 6.20
CA SER A 64 -7.36 -5.58 5.10
C SER A 64 -8.81 -5.76 5.51
N TYR A 65 -9.07 -6.18 6.75
CA TYR A 65 -10.44 -6.27 7.26
C TYR A 65 -11.11 -4.89 7.33
N GLY A 66 -10.43 -3.90 7.93
CA GLY A 66 -10.94 -2.53 8.00
C GLY A 66 -11.09 -1.87 6.62
N VAL A 67 -10.11 -2.07 5.73
CA VAL A 67 -10.18 -1.57 4.35
C VAL A 67 -11.33 -2.25 3.58
N GLY A 68 -11.49 -3.56 3.72
CA GLY A 68 -12.58 -4.31 3.10
C GLY A 68 -13.96 -3.82 3.55
N ILE A 69 -14.15 -3.55 4.85
CA ILE A 69 -15.38 -2.95 5.37
C ILE A 69 -15.64 -1.59 4.71
N ALA A 70 -14.63 -0.74 4.58
CA ALA A 70 -14.79 0.56 3.93
C ALA A 70 -15.30 0.44 2.48
N PHE A 71 -14.74 -0.50 1.70
CA PHE A 71 -15.22 -0.77 0.34
C PHE A 71 -16.63 -1.37 0.32
N ALA A 72 -16.96 -2.27 1.25
CA ALA A 72 -18.30 -2.87 1.34
C ALA A 72 -19.36 -1.84 1.71
N VAL A 73 -19.08 -0.97 2.68
CA VAL A 73 -19.97 0.14 3.08
C VAL A 73 -20.14 1.13 1.93
N ALA A 74 -19.07 1.46 1.20
CA ALA A 74 -19.16 2.32 0.02
C ALA A 74 -20.07 1.69 -1.05
N ALA A 75 -19.89 0.39 -1.36
CA ALA A 75 -20.73 -0.32 -2.32
C ALA A 75 -22.21 -0.37 -1.88
N PHE A 76 -22.47 -0.58 -0.59
CA PHE A 76 -23.81 -0.53 -0.01
C PHE A 76 -24.46 0.84 -0.19
N ILE A 77 -23.77 1.92 0.22
CA ILE A 77 -24.28 3.29 0.13
C ILE A 77 -24.59 3.63 -1.34
N ILE A 78 -23.68 3.34 -2.26
CA ILE A 78 -23.87 3.63 -3.68
C ILE A 78 -25.06 2.84 -4.26
N SER A 79 -25.15 1.53 -3.97
CA SER A 79 -26.17 0.67 -4.57
C SER A 79 -27.55 0.88 -3.96
N PHE A 80 -27.64 0.94 -2.63
CA PHE A 80 -28.91 1.00 -1.92
C PHE A 80 -29.46 2.42 -1.80
N LEU A 81 -28.60 3.40 -1.45
CA LEU A 81 -29.06 4.77 -1.18
C LEU A 81 -29.09 5.65 -2.43
N PHE A 82 -28.08 5.55 -3.31
CA PHE A 82 -28.02 6.40 -4.51
C PHE A 82 -28.75 5.80 -5.71
N ILE A 83 -28.59 4.49 -5.96
CA ILE A 83 -29.23 3.81 -7.09
C ILE A 83 -30.64 3.32 -6.74
N GLY A 84 -30.93 3.09 -5.45
CA GLY A 84 -32.22 2.55 -5.01
C GLY A 84 -32.40 1.07 -5.33
N ALA A 85 -31.30 0.30 -5.44
CA ALA A 85 -31.36 -1.12 -5.70
C ALA A 85 -32.01 -1.88 -4.54
N ASN A 86 -32.69 -2.99 -4.83
CA ASN A 86 -33.22 -3.86 -3.79
C ASN A 86 -32.09 -4.54 -2.97
N LEU A 87 -32.46 -5.20 -1.87
CA LEU A 87 -31.49 -5.80 -0.95
C LEU A 87 -30.60 -6.87 -1.63
N VAL A 88 -31.19 -7.71 -2.47
CA VAL A 88 -30.46 -8.79 -3.17
C VAL A 88 -29.44 -8.22 -4.15
N ASN A 89 -29.84 -7.23 -4.96
CA ASN A 89 -28.95 -6.60 -5.93
C ASN A 89 -27.84 -5.80 -5.24
N THR A 90 -28.15 -5.14 -4.12
CA THR A 90 -27.16 -4.46 -3.28
C THR A 90 -26.12 -5.46 -2.74
N PHE A 91 -26.58 -6.61 -2.24
CA PHE A 91 -25.68 -7.66 -1.77
C PHE A 91 -24.78 -8.18 -2.89
N ILE A 92 -25.34 -8.45 -4.07
CA ILE A 92 -24.57 -8.84 -5.26
C ILE A 92 -23.52 -7.77 -5.61
N ALA A 93 -23.89 -6.49 -5.58
CA ALA A 93 -22.97 -5.38 -5.85
C ALA A 93 -21.80 -5.34 -4.85
N ILE A 94 -22.06 -5.59 -3.56
CA ILE A 94 -21.00 -5.68 -2.54
C ILE A 94 -20.05 -6.84 -2.84
N VAL A 95 -20.58 -8.03 -3.14
CA VAL A 95 -19.76 -9.21 -3.47
C VAL A 95 -18.89 -8.96 -4.70
N ILE A 96 -19.47 -8.41 -5.77
CA ILE A 96 -18.74 -8.05 -7.00
C ILE A 96 -17.64 -7.04 -6.68
N THR A 97 -17.95 -6.01 -5.88
CA THR A 97 -16.97 -5.01 -5.45
C THR A 97 -15.81 -5.65 -4.70
N MET A 98 -16.09 -6.56 -3.75
CA MET A 98 -15.04 -7.26 -3.02
C MET A 98 -14.12 -8.08 -3.94
N ILE A 99 -14.69 -8.81 -4.91
CA ILE A 99 -13.91 -9.64 -5.84
C ILE A 99 -13.03 -8.77 -6.74
N ILE A 100 -13.60 -7.72 -7.32
CA ILE A 100 -12.87 -6.82 -8.23
C ILE A 100 -11.78 -6.07 -7.47
N PHE A 101 -12.10 -5.49 -6.32
CA PHE A 101 -11.16 -4.68 -5.55
C PHE A 101 -10.25 -5.48 -4.62
N MET A 102 -10.38 -6.81 -4.54
CA MET A 102 -9.53 -7.67 -3.71
C MET A 102 -8.03 -7.38 -3.87
N PRO A 103 -7.47 -7.27 -5.11
CA PRO A 103 -6.03 -7.06 -5.26
C PRO A 103 -5.60 -5.67 -4.76
N LEU A 104 -6.47 -4.67 -4.91
CA LEU A 104 -6.25 -3.32 -4.41
C LEU A 104 -6.31 -3.25 -2.89
N ILE A 105 -7.29 -3.91 -2.27
CA ILE A 105 -7.43 -3.99 -0.80
C ILE A 105 -6.16 -4.61 -0.21
N ILE A 106 -5.64 -5.68 -0.79
CA ILE A 106 -4.42 -6.35 -0.35
C ILE A 106 -3.21 -5.40 -0.40
N ARG A 107 -2.99 -4.72 -1.52
CA ARG A 107 -1.86 -3.78 -1.66
C ARG A 107 -1.99 -2.58 -0.73
N LEU A 108 -3.17 -1.96 -0.71
CA LEU A 108 -3.41 -0.78 0.12
C LEU A 108 -3.19 -1.09 1.60
N SER A 109 -3.64 -2.26 2.06
CA SER A 109 -3.48 -2.67 3.45
C SER A 109 -2.01 -2.88 3.84
N ARG A 110 -1.19 -3.42 2.93
CA ARG A 110 0.27 -3.52 3.11
C ARG A 110 0.93 -2.16 3.15
N ASN A 111 0.51 -1.24 2.27
CA ASN A 111 1.03 0.12 2.23
C ASN A 111 0.68 0.91 3.50
N ILE A 112 -0.55 0.77 4.00
CA ILE A 112 -0.99 1.36 5.27
C ILE A 112 -0.16 0.79 6.41
N TRP A 113 -0.03 -0.54 6.48
CA TRP A 113 0.71 -1.22 7.55
C TRP A 113 2.15 -0.72 7.65
N ILE A 114 2.91 -0.73 6.56
CA ILE A 114 4.31 -0.30 6.60
C ILE A 114 4.45 1.20 6.95
N ASN A 115 3.47 2.05 6.60
CA ASN A 115 3.45 3.47 6.93
C ASN A 115 3.20 3.77 8.43
N PHE A 116 2.71 2.78 9.20
CA PHE A 116 2.66 2.89 10.67
C PHE A 116 4.06 2.77 11.29
N PHE A 117 4.94 1.94 10.73
CA PHE A 117 6.28 1.69 11.26
C PHE A 117 7.35 2.58 10.63
N ILE A 118 7.19 2.95 9.36
CA ILE A 118 8.15 3.74 8.62
C ILE A 118 7.53 5.08 8.26
N GLY A 119 8.09 6.15 8.82
CA GLY A 119 7.74 7.53 8.50
C GLY A 119 8.56 8.08 7.33
N TYR A 120 7.98 9.08 6.66
CA TYR A 120 8.66 9.85 5.64
C TYR A 120 9.83 10.66 6.22
N ASP A 121 10.97 10.61 5.55
CA ASP A 121 12.16 11.41 5.84
C ASP A 121 12.67 12.03 4.54
N ARG A 122 12.50 13.35 4.42
CA ARG A 122 12.91 14.13 3.25
C ARG A 122 14.42 14.05 2.97
N ASN A 123 15.23 13.79 3.99
CA ASN A 123 16.67 13.69 3.88
C ASN A 123 17.16 12.24 3.76
N ALA A 124 16.26 11.25 3.70
CA ALA A 124 16.63 9.83 3.68
C ALA A 124 17.63 9.49 2.56
N VAL A 125 17.40 10.03 1.35
CA VAL A 125 18.25 9.83 0.18
C VAL A 125 19.63 10.46 0.39
N LYS A 126 19.67 11.75 0.81
CA LYS A 126 20.92 12.46 1.11
C LYS A 126 21.73 11.74 2.20
N LYS A 127 21.07 11.29 3.26
CA LYS A 127 21.68 10.55 4.37
C LYS A 127 22.21 9.18 3.94
N HIS A 128 21.59 8.55 2.95
CA HIS A 128 22.10 7.30 2.38
C HIS A 128 23.35 7.57 1.54
N HIS A 129 23.30 8.52 0.60
CA HIS A 129 24.47 8.87 -0.23
C HIS A 129 25.68 9.30 0.61
N LYS A 130 25.48 10.13 1.64
CA LYS A 130 26.58 10.55 2.52
C LYS A 130 27.26 9.37 3.22
N ARG A 131 26.47 8.42 3.73
CA ARG A 131 27.00 7.21 4.39
C ARG A 131 27.75 6.31 3.41
N VAL A 132 27.28 6.19 2.17
CA VAL A 132 27.97 5.42 1.13
C VAL A 132 29.29 6.09 0.76
N SER A 133 29.33 7.42 0.60
CA SER A 133 30.57 8.13 0.30
C SER A 133 31.60 8.04 1.42
N GLU A 134 31.17 8.17 2.69
CA GLU A 134 32.06 8.06 3.86
C GLU A 134 32.72 6.67 3.96
N ASN A 135 31.96 5.61 3.68
CA ASN A 135 32.47 4.23 3.68
C ASN A 135 33.43 3.91 2.52
N ILE A 136 33.40 4.67 1.42
CA ILE A 136 34.32 4.49 0.29
C ILE A 136 35.65 5.22 0.56
N SER A 137 35.60 6.29 1.35
CA SER A 137 36.77 7.09 1.75
C SER A 137 37.51 6.57 3.00
N ALA A 138 37.03 5.49 3.62
CA ALA A 138 37.63 4.83 4.78
C ALA A 138 38.25 3.49 4.36
#